data_AF-A0A8C3RVH2-F1
#
_entry.id   AF-A0A8C3RVH2-F1
#
_cell.length_a   1.000
_cell.length_b   1.000
_cell.length_c   1.000
_cell.angle_alpha   90.00
_cell.angle_beta   90.00
_cell.angle_gamma   90.00
#
_symmetry.space_group_name_H-M   'P 1'
#
loop_
_entity.id
_entity.type
_entity.pdbx_description
1 polymer ?
#
loop_
_entity_poly.entity_id
_entity_poly.type
_entity_poly.pdbx_seq_one_letter_code
_entity_poly.pdbx_strand_id
1 'polypeptide(L)'
;MGPNVYRNIARQLNISLHSETVVTDAFLAVAAQIFTAGVTWGKVVSLYAVAAGLAVDCVRQAQPAMVHAIVDCLGEFVRKTLVTWLKRRGGWADITKCVVNTDPSLRSHWLVAAICSFGHFLKAIFFVLLPER
;
A
#
# COMPACT_ATOMS: atom_id res chain seq x y z
N MET A 1 6.23 -8.05 -3.98
CA MET A 1 5.77 -7.08 -5.00
C MET A 1 6.98 -6.29 -5.46
N GLY A 2 7.36 -6.41 -6.74
CA GLY A 2 8.59 -5.81 -7.26
C GLY A 2 8.39 -4.33 -7.65
N PRO A 3 9.34 -3.43 -7.34
CA PRO A 3 9.24 -1.99 -7.63
C PRO A 3 9.21 -1.65 -9.13
N ASN A 4 9.54 -2.61 -9.99
CA ASN A 4 9.61 -2.42 -11.45
C ASN A 4 8.26 -2.56 -12.16
N VAL A 5 7.21 -3.05 -11.48
CA VAL A 5 5.90 -3.29 -12.12
C VAL A 5 5.15 -1.99 -12.42
N TYR A 6 5.40 -0.92 -11.66
CA TYR A 6 4.71 0.37 -11.82
C TYR A 6 5.53 1.43 -12.58
N ARG A 7 6.70 1.05 -13.10
CA ARG A 7 7.59 2.01 -13.78
C ARG A 7 7.22 2.06 -15.27
N ASN A 8 6.93 3.26 -15.79
CA ASN A 8 6.61 3.52 -17.21
C ASN A 8 5.25 2.97 -17.70
N ILE A 9 4.19 3.12 -16.91
CA ILE A 9 2.83 2.69 -17.29
C ILE A 9 2.36 3.38 -18.58
N ALA A 10 2.62 4.68 -18.75
CA ALA A 10 2.28 5.41 -19.99
C ALA A 10 2.99 4.85 -21.23
N ARG A 11 4.23 4.37 -21.09
CA ARG A 11 5.00 3.72 -22.16
C ARG A 11 4.53 2.29 -22.42
N GLN A 12 4.07 1.59 -21.39
CA GLN A 12 3.50 0.25 -21.52
C GLN A 12 2.10 0.28 -22.15
N LEU A 13 1.36 1.37 -21.98
CA LEU A 13 0.02 1.54 -22.56
C LEU A 13 0.02 2.20 -23.95
N ASN A 14 1.18 2.59 -24.48
CA ASN A 14 1.36 3.17 -25.82
C ASN A 14 0.35 4.30 -26.16
N ILE A 15 0.03 5.14 -25.18
CA ILE A 15 -1.00 6.17 -25.31
C ILE A 15 -0.32 7.51 -25.61
N SER A 16 -0.68 8.16 -26.71
CA SER A 16 -0.39 9.58 -26.88
C SER A 16 -1.31 10.38 -25.95
N LEU A 17 -0.73 11.10 -24.99
CA LEU A 17 -1.42 11.99 -24.04
C LEU A 17 -1.92 13.27 -24.75
N HIS A 18 -2.79 13.11 -25.75
CA HIS A 18 -3.33 14.20 -26.56
C HIS A 18 -4.80 14.54 -26.22
N SER A 19 -5.51 13.69 -25.47
CA SER A 19 -6.89 13.94 -25.07
C SER A 19 -7.26 13.25 -23.75
N GLU A 20 -8.02 13.97 -22.92
CA GLU A 20 -8.58 13.53 -21.64
C GLU A 20 -9.37 12.22 -21.75
N THR A 21 -10.13 12.06 -22.84
CA THR A 21 -10.94 10.88 -23.14
C THR A 21 -10.09 9.63 -23.34
N VAL A 22 -8.90 9.76 -23.91
CA VAL A 22 -8.01 8.62 -24.21
C VAL A 22 -7.36 8.11 -22.92
N VAL A 23 -7.00 9.00 -22.00
CA VAL A 23 -6.43 8.64 -20.69
C VAL A 23 -7.47 7.93 -19.83
N THR A 24 -8.70 8.43 -19.82
CA THR A 24 -9.79 7.84 -19.06
C THR A 24 -10.23 6.49 -19.61
N ASP A 25 -10.34 6.32 -20.93
CA ASP A 25 -10.65 5.01 -21.54
C ASP A 25 -9.55 3.98 -21.28
N ALA A 26 -8.28 4.37 -21.40
CA ALA A 26 -7.17 3.47 -21.13
C ALA A 26 -7.13 3.03 -19.66
N PHE A 27 -7.39 3.96 -18.73
CA PHE A 27 -7.51 3.65 -17.32
C PHE A 27 -8.67 2.68 -17.05
N LEU A 28 -9.83 2.91 -17.64
CA LEU A 28 -11.01 2.04 -17.49
C LEU A 28 -10.78 0.65 -18.07
N ALA A 29 -10.11 0.53 -19.22
CA ALA A 29 -9.75 -0.75 -19.82
C ALA A 29 -8.81 -1.56 -18.92
N VAL A 30 -7.79 -0.91 -18.35
CA VAL A 30 -6.86 -1.54 -17.39
C VAL A 30 -7.60 -1.96 -16.13
N ALA A 31 -8.45 -1.08 -15.57
CA ALA A 31 -9.24 -1.39 -14.40
C ALA A 31 -10.17 -2.60 -14.65
N ALA A 32 -10.91 -2.61 -15.77
CA ALA A 32 -11.76 -3.72 -16.14
C ALA A 32 -10.99 -5.05 -16.19
N GLN A 33 -9.80 -5.06 -16.81
CA GLN A 33 -8.95 -6.24 -16.85
C GLN A 33 -8.49 -6.69 -15.45
N ILE A 34 -8.03 -5.76 -14.60
CA ILE A 34 -7.57 -6.06 -13.23
C ILE A 34 -8.68 -6.74 -12.41
N PHE A 35 -9.93 -6.31 -12.57
CA PHE A 35 -11.05 -6.74 -11.73
C PHE A 35 -11.92 -7.87 -12.33
N THR A 36 -11.62 -8.37 -13.54
CA THR A 36 -12.35 -9.50 -14.18
C THR A 36 -12.51 -10.73 -13.27
N ALA A 37 -11.43 -11.16 -12.61
CA ALA A 37 -11.44 -12.32 -11.71
C ALA A 37 -11.81 -11.99 -10.26
N GLY A 38 -12.50 -10.87 -10.01
CA GLY A 38 -12.92 -10.42 -8.68
C GLY A 38 -11.97 -9.42 -8.02
N VAL A 39 -12.42 -8.88 -6.87
CA VAL A 39 -11.81 -7.73 -6.18
C VAL A 39 -11.01 -8.18 -4.95
N THR A 40 -9.76 -7.70 -4.84
CA THR A 40 -8.89 -7.89 -3.67
C THR A 40 -8.24 -6.57 -3.26
N TRP A 41 -7.81 -6.45 -2.00
CA TRP A 41 -7.10 -5.26 -1.52
C TRP A 41 -5.83 -4.97 -2.33
N GLY A 42 -5.09 -6.00 -2.74
CA GLY A 42 -3.93 -5.84 -3.63
C GLY A 42 -4.30 -5.18 -4.96
N LYS A 43 -5.41 -5.58 -5.58
CA LYS A 43 -5.91 -4.98 -6.84
C LYS A 43 -6.38 -3.54 -6.65
N VAL A 44 -7.03 -3.24 -5.52
CA VAL A 44 -7.42 -1.86 -5.16
C VAL A 44 -6.17 -0.99 -5.04
N VAL A 45 -5.15 -1.43 -4.30
CA VAL A 45 -3.88 -0.69 -4.18
C VAL A 45 -3.20 -0.51 -5.55
N SER A 46 -3.19 -1.54 -6.41
CA SER A 46 -2.67 -1.44 -7.77
C SER A 46 -3.38 -0.38 -8.60
N LEU A 47 -4.71 -0.28 -8.51
CA LEU A 47 -5.50 0.73 -9.22
C LEU A 47 -5.08 2.16 -8.82
N TYR A 48 -4.92 2.41 -7.51
CA TYR A 48 -4.46 3.71 -7.02
C TYR A 48 -3.03 4.03 -7.44
N ALA A 49 -2.14 3.03 -7.47
CA ALA A 49 -0.78 3.20 -7.96
C ALA A 49 -0.73 3.55 -9.46
N VAL A 50 -1.60 2.95 -10.27
CA VAL A 50 -1.76 3.28 -11.70
C VAL A 50 -2.23 4.73 -11.87
N ALA A 51 -3.28 5.14 -11.14
CA ALA A 51 -3.77 6.51 -11.17
C ALA A 51 -2.71 7.53 -10.73
N ALA A 52 -1.95 7.22 -9.68
CA ALA A 52 -0.85 8.07 -9.21
C ALA A 52 0.27 8.18 -10.27
N GLY A 53 0.63 7.09 -10.94
CA GLY A 53 1.59 7.10 -12.05
C GLY A 53 1.14 8.01 -13.19
N LEU A 54 -0.11 7.88 -13.62
CA LEU A 54 -0.71 8.72 -14.66
C LEU A 54 -0.76 10.19 -14.25
N ALA A 55 -1.10 10.49 -12.99
CA ALA A 55 -1.14 11.85 -12.48
C ALA A 55 0.27 12.50 -12.47
N VAL A 56 1.30 11.76 -12.05
CA VAL A 56 2.70 12.23 -12.10
C VAL A 56 3.13 12.51 -13.53
N ASP A 57 2.78 11.63 -14.48
CA ASP A 57 3.10 11.81 -15.90
C ASP A 57 2.38 13.04 -16.50
N CYS A 58 1.13 13.31 -16.10
CA CYS A 58 0.38 14.50 -16.53
C CYS A 58 1.00 15.81 -16.03
N VAL A 59 1.42 15.85 -14.77
CA VAL A 59 2.10 17.04 -14.20
C VAL A 59 3.43 17.28 -14.89
N ARG A 60 4.20 16.22 -15.17
CA ARG A 60 5.48 16.32 -15.89
C ARG A 60 5.34 16.81 -17.33
N GLN A 61 4.19 16.58 -17.95
CA GLN A 61 3.87 17.02 -19.31
C GLN A 61 3.16 18.39 -19.35
N ALA A 62 3.13 19.13 -18.23
CA ALA A 62 2.46 20.42 -18.10
C ALA A 62 0.96 20.39 -18.42
N GLN A 63 0.29 19.25 -18.19
CA GLN A 63 -1.15 19.05 -18.37
C GLN A 63 -1.85 18.78 -17.02
N PRO A 64 -1.84 19.73 -16.06
CA PRO A 64 -2.41 19.52 -14.73
C PRO A 64 -3.93 19.33 -14.74
N ALA A 65 -4.63 19.87 -15.74
CA ALA A 65 -6.08 19.70 -15.91
C ALA A 65 -6.47 18.21 -16.03
N MET A 66 -5.60 17.39 -16.62
CA MET A 66 -5.84 15.96 -16.82
C MET A 66 -5.75 15.15 -15.52
N VAL A 67 -5.13 15.70 -14.47
CA VAL A 67 -5.11 15.07 -13.14
C VAL A 67 -6.51 15.02 -12.54
N HIS A 68 -7.31 16.09 -12.72
CA HIS A 68 -8.69 16.12 -12.23
C HIS A 68 -9.54 15.03 -12.90
N ALA A 69 -9.42 14.88 -14.22
CA ALA A 69 -10.10 13.83 -14.96
C ALA A 69 -9.75 12.41 -14.48
N ILE A 70 -8.46 12.17 -14.15
CA ILE A 70 -8.02 10.89 -13.59
C ILE A 70 -8.66 10.63 -12.22
N VAL A 71 -8.70 11.64 -11.36
CA VAL A 71 -9.30 11.54 -10.02
C VAL A 71 -10.81 11.29 -10.12
N ASP A 72 -11.50 12.02 -10.99
CA ASP A 72 -12.94 11.86 -11.21
C ASP A 72 -13.26 10.47 -11.78
N CYS A 73 -12.48 9.99 -12.73
CA CYS A 73 -12.63 8.65 -13.29
C CYS A 73 -12.35 7.54 -12.27
N LEU A 74 -11.32 7.70 -11.43
CA LEU A 74 -11.04 6.78 -10.32
C LEU A 74 -12.21 6.76 -9.32
N GLY A 75 -12.74 7.93 -8.96
CA GLY A 75 -13.90 8.05 -8.08
C GLY A 75 -15.15 7.39 -8.65
N GLU A 76 -15.40 7.61 -9.95
CA GLU A 76 -16.50 7.00 -10.70
C GLU A 76 -16.38 5.46 -10.68
N PHE A 77 -15.18 4.93 -10.93
CA PHE A 77 -14.89 3.50 -10.90
C PHE A 77 -15.08 2.90 -9.50
N VAL A 78 -14.57 3.57 -8.46
CA VAL A 78 -14.76 3.13 -7.06
C VAL A 78 -16.24 3.03 -6.75
N ARG A 79 -17.02 4.05 -7.12
CA ARG A 79 -18.46 4.10 -6.84
C ARG A 79 -19.25 3.04 -7.61
N LYS A 80 -18.94 2.77 -8.87
CA LYS A 80 -19.63 1.75 -9.69
C LYS A 80 -19.24 0.33 -9.32
N THR A 81 -17.95 0.07 -9.07
CA THR A 81 -17.41 -1.29 -9.00
C THR A 81 -17.01 -1.70 -7.59
N LEU A 82 -16.41 -0.79 -6.81
CA LEU A 82 -15.77 -1.13 -5.53
C LEU A 82 -16.66 -0.90 -4.31
N VAL A 83 -17.63 0.02 -4.36
CA VAL A 83 -18.47 0.35 -3.18
C VAL A 83 -19.20 -0.85 -2.60
N THR A 84 -19.79 -1.70 -3.45
CA THR A 84 -20.51 -2.90 -2.99
C THR A 84 -19.57 -3.89 -2.30
N TRP A 85 -18.35 -4.05 -2.82
CA TRP A 85 -17.34 -4.92 -2.23
C TRP A 85 -16.76 -4.34 -0.94
N LEU A 86 -16.45 -3.04 -0.92
CA LEU A 86 -15.97 -2.31 0.25
C LEU A 86 -16.96 -2.42 1.42
N LYS A 87 -18.25 -2.20 1.16
CA LYS A 87 -19.29 -2.33 2.20
C LYS A 87 -19.30 -3.73 2.81
N ARG A 88 -19.18 -4.79 1.99
CA ARG A 88 -19.14 -6.18 2.48
C ARG A 88 -17.91 -6.49 3.33
N ARG A 89 -16.79 -5.79 3.13
CA ARG A 89 -15.56 -5.97 3.90
C ARG A 89 -15.44 -5.07 5.14
N GLY A 90 -16.44 -4.24 5.44
CA GLY A 90 -16.37 -3.29 6.55
C GLY A 90 -15.68 -1.96 6.19
N GLY A 91 -15.61 -1.64 4.89
CA GLY A 91 -15.10 -0.37 4.38
C GLY A 91 -13.58 -0.30 4.28
N TRP A 92 -13.07 0.93 4.18
CA TRP A 92 -11.65 1.20 3.98
C TRP A 92 -10.76 0.78 5.16
N ALA A 93 -11.32 0.71 6.37
CA ALA A 93 -10.58 0.30 7.56
C ALA A 93 -10.03 -1.14 7.47
N ASP A 94 -10.65 -2.02 6.66
CA ASP A 94 -10.22 -3.41 6.49
C ASP A 94 -8.84 -3.54 5.82
N ILE A 95 -8.37 -2.50 5.11
CA ILE A 95 -7.04 -2.49 4.50
C ILE A 95 -5.93 -2.63 5.54
N THR A 96 -6.14 -2.12 6.76
CA THR A 96 -5.16 -2.16 7.85
C THR A 96 -4.84 -3.58 8.31
N LYS A 97 -5.75 -4.55 8.09
CA LYS A 97 -5.53 -5.97 8.38
C LYS A 97 -4.69 -6.68 7.31
N CYS A 98 -4.58 -6.08 6.12
CA CYS A 98 -3.82 -6.62 5.00
C CYS A 98 -2.35 -6.16 4.99
N VAL A 99 -2.02 -5.14 5.77
CA VAL A 99 -0.65 -4.76 6.06
C VAL A 99 -0.25 -5.54 7.29
N VAL A 100 0.78 -6.39 7.19
CA VAL A 100 1.41 -6.99 8.37
C VAL A 100 1.71 -5.84 9.31
N ASN A 101 1.01 -5.78 10.46
CA ASN A 101 1.47 -4.98 11.58
C ASN A 101 2.93 -5.43 11.76
N THR A 102 3.88 -4.53 11.56
CA THR A 102 5.26 -4.80 11.97
C THR A 102 5.15 -5.09 13.45
N ASP A 103 5.16 -6.38 13.81
CA ASP A 103 4.75 -6.79 15.14
C ASP A 103 5.60 -6.02 16.15
N PRO A 104 5.00 -5.30 17.10
CA PRO A 104 5.76 -4.78 18.22
C PRO A 104 6.40 -5.92 19.04
N SER A 105 5.98 -7.18 18.83
CA SER A 105 6.56 -8.38 19.44
C SER A 105 8.06 -8.52 19.16
N LEU A 106 8.55 -8.11 17.98
CA LEU A 106 9.98 -8.13 17.66
C LEU A 106 10.77 -7.17 18.57
N ARG A 107 10.16 -6.06 18.98
CA ARG A 107 10.73 -5.10 19.95
C ARG A 107 10.57 -5.58 21.40
N SER A 108 9.62 -6.47 21.69
CA SER A 108 9.44 -7.01 23.04
C SER A 108 10.49 -8.08 23.39
N HIS A 109 10.94 -8.86 22.41
CA HIS A 109 11.84 -9.99 22.66
C HIS A 109 13.24 -9.57 23.14
N TRP A 110 13.84 -8.51 22.58
CA TRP A 110 15.16 -8.03 23.03
C TRP A 110 15.11 -7.39 24.42
N LEU A 111 14.00 -6.74 24.77
CA LEU A 111 13.80 -6.15 26.10
C LEU A 111 13.70 -7.24 27.18
N VAL A 112 12.92 -8.30 26.90
CA VAL A 112 12.81 -9.44 27.83
C VAL A 112 14.16 -10.13 27.98
N ALA A 113 14.89 -10.36 26.89
CA ALA A 113 16.23 -10.96 26.95
C ALA A 113 17.24 -10.09 27.74
N ALA A 114 17.18 -8.76 27.58
CA ALA A 114 18.03 -7.82 28.32
C ALA A 114 17.70 -7.81 29.81
N ILE A 115 16.41 -7.78 30.17
CA ILE A 115 15.95 -7.82 31.56
C ILE A 115 16.34 -9.15 32.22
N CYS A 116 16.14 -10.27 31.54
CA CYS A 116 16.56 -11.59 32.05
C CYS A 116 18.08 -11.65 32.25
N SER A 117 18.87 -11.23 31.26
CA SER A 117 20.33 -11.22 31.37
C SER A 117 20.81 -10.32 32.51
N PHE A 118 20.21 -9.14 32.67
CA PHE A 118 20.50 -8.23 33.78
C PHE A 118 20.15 -8.84 35.14
N GLY A 119 19.01 -9.52 35.25
CA GLY A 119 18.61 -10.24 36.47
C GLY A 119 19.58 -11.36 36.83
N HIS A 120 20.04 -12.14 35.86
CA HIS A 120 21.07 -13.18 36.08
C HIS A 120 22.41 -12.56 36.52
N PHE A 121 22.80 -11.43 35.93
CA PHE A 121 24.02 -10.72 36.29
C PHE A 121 23.97 -10.17 37.72
N LEU A 122 22.87 -9.52 38.11
CA LEU A 122 22.67 -9.06 39.49
C LEU A 122 22.68 -10.21 40.49
N LYS A 123 22.06 -11.35 40.15
CA LYS A 123 22.06 -12.54 41.00
C LYS A 123 23.47 -13.12 41.17
N ALA A 124 24.26 -13.16 40.09
CA ALA A 124 25.65 -13.59 40.13
C ALA A 124 26.50 -12.64 40.98
N ILE A 125 26.33 -11.32 40.81
CA ILE A 125 26.99 -10.30 41.62
C ILE A 125 26.62 -10.45 43.09
N PHE A 126 25.35 -10.63 43.43
CA PHE A 126 24.92 -10.83 44.81
C PHE A 126 25.56 -12.07 45.43
N PHE A 127 25.63 -13.19 44.69
CA PHE A 127 26.25 -14.42 45.16
C PHE A 127 27.79 -14.32 45.29
N VAL A 128 28.43 -13.50 44.46
CA VAL A 128 29.89 -13.27 44.47
C VAL A 128 30.30 -12.18 45.46
N LEU A 129 29.43 -11.20 45.76
CA LEU A 129 29.67 -10.10 46.70
C LEU A 129 29.12 -10.35 48.11
N LEU A 130 28.18 -11.29 48.29
CA LEU A 130 27.92 -11.94 49.59
C LEU A 130 28.51 -13.37 49.64
N PRO A 131 29.84 -13.56 49.58
CA PRO A 131 30.42 -14.64 50.35
C PRO A 131 30.27 -14.24 51.81
N GLU A 132 29.27 -14.81 52.48
CA GLU A 132 29.15 -14.74 53.94
C GLU A 132 30.50 -15.10 54.57
N ARG A 133 30.85 -14.26 55.55
CA ARG A 133 32.05 -14.26 56.36
C ARG A 133 32.05 -15.40 57.37
#